data_AF-A0A315WZU4-F1
#
_entry.id   AF-A0A315WZU4-F1
#
_cell.length_a   1.000
_cell.length_b   1.000
_cell.length_c   1.000
_cell.angle_alpha   90.00
_cell.angle_beta   90.00
_cell.angle_gamma   90.00
#
_symmetry.space_group_name_H-M   'P 1'
#
loop_
_entity.id
_entity.type
_entity.pdbx_description
1 polymer ?
#
loop_
_entity_poly.entity_id
_entity_poly.type
_entity_poly.pdbx_seq_one_letter_code
_entity_poly.pdbx_strand_id
1 'polypeptide(L)'
;MKRLMVFAIILGFGALPCMATNGPAALWVVAATHTPTHWNIPVAGTTCAELRGVTLEPLPPVLTVWVKSSEFDNTELIATRIGSTNDYAFCYFPPASGEGVIGACGTTIVAYGELGHNACNDLIDDGVLNGSAQAAAGFRFLDASSRPVDCTPLAVQSASWGNVKTLYQQ
;
A
#
# COMPACT_ATOMS: atom_id res chain seq x y z
N MET A 1 -3.99 -30.42 50.95
CA MET A 1 -3.49 -30.17 49.58
C MET A 1 -4.19 -28.91 49.05
N LYS A 2 -3.52 -27.75 49.07
CA LYS A 2 -4.07 -26.47 48.57
C LYS A 2 -3.85 -26.40 47.05
N ARG A 3 -4.93 -26.36 46.28
CA ARG A 3 -4.87 -26.20 44.81
C ARG A 3 -4.54 -24.74 44.51
N LEU A 4 -3.35 -24.51 43.96
CA LEU A 4 -2.92 -23.20 43.46
C LEU A 4 -3.66 -22.97 42.14
N MET A 5 -4.62 -22.04 42.14
CA MET A 5 -5.37 -21.67 40.95
C MET A 5 -4.59 -20.57 40.23
N VAL A 6 -3.91 -20.92 39.14
CA VAL A 6 -3.19 -19.98 38.29
C VAL A 6 -4.23 -19.26 37.43
N PHE A 7 -4.47 -17.97 37.73
CA PHE A 7 -5.21 -17.08 36.84
C PHE A 7 -4.28 -16.67 35.69
N ALA A 8 -4.48 -17.27 34.52
CA ALA A 8 -3.90 -16.77 33.29
C ALA A 8 -4.62 -15.47 32.90
N ILE A 9 -3.98 -14.33 33.16
CA ILE A 9 -4.40 -13.04 32.59
C ILE A 9 -4.04 -13.08 31.11
N ILE A 10 -5.02 -13.41 30.27
CA ILE A 10 -4.90 -13.24 28.82
C ILE A 10 -5.04 -11.75 28.56
N LEU A 11 -3.91 -11.05 28.48
CA LEU A 11 -3.86 -9.70 27.91
C LEU A 11 -4.14 -9.84 26.42
N GLY A 12 -5.42 -9.71 26.05
CA GLY A 12 -5.81 -9.52 24.66
C GLY A 12 -5.25 -8.18 24.19
N PHE A 13 -4.12 -8.21 23.49
CA PHE A 13 -3.69 -7.09 22.67
C PHE A 13 -4.69 -6.96 21.54
N GLY A 14 -5.75 -6.18 21.76
CA GLY A 14 -6.64 -5.75 20.68
C GLY A 14 -5.80 -4.99 19.67
N ALA A 15 -5.75 -5.48 18.43
CA ALA A 15 -5.16 -4.73 17.34
C ALA A 15 -5.84 -3.37 17.30
N LEU A 16 -5.05 -2.30 17.51
CA LEU A 16 -5.58 -0.94 17.45
C LEU A 16 -6.07 -0.70 16.01
N PRO A 17 -7.25 -0.07 15.84
CA PRO A 17 -7.76 0.23 14.52
C PRO A 17 -6.80 1.14 13.75
N CYS A 18 -6.70 0.92 12.44
CA CYS A 18 -5.97 1.79 11.55
C CYS A 18 -6.57 3.20 11.57
N MET A 19 -5.75 4.24 11.65
CA MET A 19 -6.19 5.64 11.71
C MET A 19 -5.37 6.47 10.73
N ALA A 20 -6.05 7.31 9.95
CA ALA A 20 -5.59 7.81 8.66
C ALA A 20 -4.30 8.63 8.58
N THR A 21 -3.83 9.14 9.71
CA THR A 21 -2.64 9.97 9.78
C THR A 21 -1.72 9.63 10.94
N ASN A 22 -2.13 8.69 11.81
CA ASN A 22 -1.43 8.36 13.06
C ASN A 22 -1.76 6.95 13.61
N GLY A 23 -2.49 6.12 12.87
CA GLY A 23 -2.81 4.76 13.31
C GLY A 23 -1.85 3.73 12.74
N PRO A 24 -1.92 2.48 13.21
CA PRO A 24 -0.91 1.49 12.94
C PRO A 24 -0.61 1.30 11.46
N ALA A 25 0.61 1.67 11.05
CA ALA A 25 1.12 1.64 9.69
C ALA A 25 0.25 2.33 8.63
N ALA A 26 -0.36 3.45 8.98
CA ALA A 26 -1.10 4.24 8.02
C ALA A 26 -0.17 4.80 6.92
N LEU A 27 -0.58 4.66 5.65
CA LEU A 27 0.17 5.26 4.54
C LEU A 27 -0.20 6.74 4.41
N TRP A 28 0.82 7.60 4.36
CA TRP A 28 0.66 9.03 4.17
C TRP A 28 1.55 9.57 3.06
N VAL A 29 1.01 10.45 2.22
CA VAL A 29 1.77 11.17 1.18
C VAL A 29 1.52 12.66 1.33
N VAL A 30 2.59 13.42 1.58
CA VAL A 30 2.49 14.86 1.82
C VAL A 30 1.94 15.57 0.58
N ALA A 31 0.91 16.41 0.78
CA ALA A 31 0.29 17.26 -0.24
C ALA A 31 -0.32 16.52 -1.45
N ALA A 32 -0.43 15.19 -1.41
CA ALA A 32 -1.13 14.42 -2.43
C ALA A 32 -2.64 14.43 -2.18
N THR A 33 -3.43 14.34 -3.24
CA THR A 33 -4.85 13.99 -3.16
C THR A 33 -4.99 12.47 -3.08
N HIS A 34 -6.17 11.96 -2.75
CA HIS A 34 -6.41 10.51 -2.68
C HIS A 34 -7.81 10.15 -3.20
N THR A 35 -7.96 8.90 -3.64
CA THR A 35 -9.26 8.23 -3.75
C THR A 35 -9.66 7.69 -2.38
N PRO A 36 -10.76 6.95 -2.23
CA PRO A 36 -11.06 6.32 -0.96
C PRO A 36 -10.04 5.25 -0.54
N THR A 37 -9.13 4.77 -1.37
CA THR A 37 -8.20 3.71 -0.92
C THR A 37 -6.75 3.95 -1.29
N HIS A 38 -6.46 4.97 -2.10
CA HIS A 38 -5.14 5.15 -2.68
C HIS A 38 -4.75 6.63 -2.76
N TRP A 39 -3.48 6.91 -2.49
CA TRP A 39 -2.89 8.22 -2.73
C TRP A 39 -2.59 8.41 -4.22
N ASN A 40 -2.97 9.56 -4.76
CA ASN A 40 -2.68 9.91 -6.13
C ASN A 40 -1.24 10.39 -6.25
N ILE A 41 -0.44 9.74 -7.09
CA ILE A 41 0.98 10.08 -7.29
C ILE A 41 1.31 10.16 -8.79
N PRO A 42 2.21 11.05 -9.23
CA PRO A 42 2.55 11.18 -10.64
C PRO A 42 3.35 9.99 -11.16
N VAL A 43 3.09 9.57 -12.41
CA VAL A 43 4.00 8.69 -13.15
C VAL A 43 5.32 9.41 -13.46
N ALA A 44 6.42 8.66 -13.49
CA ALA A 44 7.76 9.18 -13.79
C ALA A 44 8.25 10.32 -12.86
N GLY A 45 7.67 10.43 -11.66
CA GLY A 45 8.10 11.34 -10.60
C GLY A 45 8.42 10.59 -9.32
N THR A 46 9.39 11.09 -8.55
CA THR A 46 9.65 10.56 -7.21
C THR A 46 8.57 11.06 -6.26
N THR A 47 7.92 10.13 -5.57
CA THR A 47 7.00 10.44 -4.47
C THR A 47 7.55 9.92 -3.16
N CYS A 48 7.69 10.79 -2.17
CA CYS A 48 8.05 10.36 -0.82
C CYS A 48 6.82 10.23 0.06
N ALA A 49 6.78 9.13 0.81
CA ALA A 49 5.65 8.69 1.61
C ALA A 49 6.13 8.25 3.00
N GLU A 50 5.19 8.20 3.93
CA GLU A 50 5.42 7.76 5.30
C GLU A 50 4.51 6.58 5.63
N LEU A 51 5.07 5.58 6.30
CA LEU A 51 4.31 4.60 7.08
C LEU A 51 4.27 5.10 8.52
N ARG A 52 3.10 5.47 9.01
CA ARG A 52 2.95 6.08 10.33
C ARG A 52 2.49 5.07 11.37
N GLY A 53 3.00 5.14 12.58
CA GLY A 53 2.56 4.29 13.69
C GLY A 53 2.88 2.80 13.52
N VAL A 54 3.96 2.43 12.84
CA VAL A 54 4.38 1.02 12.70
C VAL A 54 4.51 0.35 14.08
N THR A 55 3.97 -0.87 14.23
CA THR A 55 3.87 -1.59 15.51
C THR A 55 4.80 -2.81 15.62
N LEU A 56 5.88 -2.84 14.83
CA LEU A 56 6.90 -3.89 14.92
C LEU A 56 7.67 -3.78 16.24
N GLU A 57 7.98 -4.90 16.87
CA GLU A 57 8.74 -4.94 18.12
C GLU A 57 9.90 -5.95 18.04
N PRO A 58 11.18 -5.52 18.19
CA PRO A 58 11.62 -4.13 18.33
C PRO A 58 11.48 -3.36 17.00
N LEU A 59 11.30 -2.03 17.08
CA LEU A 59 11.30 -1.16 15.90
C LEU A 59 12.70 -1.04 15.27
N PRO A 60 12.93 -1.57 14.05
CA PRO A 60 14.24 -1.49 13.41
C PRO A 60 14.57 -0.06 12.94
N PRO A 61 15.84 0.31 12.73
CA PRO A 61 16.20 1.62 12.18
C PRO A 61 15.76 1.79 10.70
N VAL A 62 15.63 0.67 9.99
CA VAL A 62 15.15 0.59 8.60
C VAL A 62 14.17 -0.57 8.48
N LEU A 63 13.20 -0.45 7.58
CA LEU A 63 12.30 -1.54 7.25
C LEU A 63 12.16 -1.68 5.74
N THR A 64 11.89 -2.90 5.27
CA THR A 64 11.57 -3.15 3.87
C THR A 64 10.11 -2.78 3.60
N VAL A 65 9.89 -1.97 2.57
CA VAL A 65 8.56 -1.63 2.02
C VAL A 65 8.41 -2.30 0.67
N TRP A 66 7.24 -2.84 0.42
CA TRP A 66 6.86 -3.47 -0.83
C TRP A 66 5.73 -2.66 -1.47
N VAL A 67 5.96 -2.14 -2.66
CA VAL A 67 4.89 -1.62 -3.51
C VAL A 67 4.48 -2.75 -4.44
N LYS A 68 3.34 -3.38 -4.12
CA LYS A 68 2.80 -4.53 -4.83
C LYS A 68 1.86 -4.10 -5.93
N SER A 69 1.94 -4.74 -7.09
CA SER A 69 1.06 -4.48 -8.21
C SER A 69 0.78 -5.73 -9.03
N SER A 70 -0.39 -5.77 -9.64
CA SER A 70 -0.77 -6.78 -10.62
C SER A 70 -0.30 -6.44 -12.04
N GLU A 71 -0.06 -5.15 -12.31
CA GLU A 71 0.24 -4.63 -13.65
C GLU A 71 1.73 -4.41 -13.88
N PHE A 72 2.49 -4.23 -12.82
CA PHE A 72 3.95 -4.08 -12.84
C PHE A 72 4.56 -4.93 -11.72
N ASP A 73 5.81 -5.35 -11.89
CA ASP A 73 6.51 -6.16 -10.90
C ASP A 73 6.52 -5.47 -9.52
N ASN A 74 6.48 -6.27 -8.46
CA ASN A 74 6.58 -5.74 -7.09
C ASN A 74 7.90 -5.00 -6.90
N THR A 75 7.84 -3.80 -6.33
CA THR A 75 9.04 -3.01 -6.02
C THR A 75 9.39 -3.13 -4.54
N GLU A 76 10.62 -3.53 -4.24
CA GLU A 76 11.19 -3.50 -2.90
C GLU A 76 11.88 -2.16 -2.65
N LEU A 77 11.57 -1.52 -1.53
CA LEU A 77 12.08 -0.22 -1.11
C LEU A 77 12.58 -0.30 0.32
N ILE A 78 13.46 0.62 0.70
CA ILE A 78 13.94 0.78 2.06
C ILE A 78 13.28 2.03 2.65
N ALA A 79 12.57 1.85 3.76
CA ALA A 79 12.08 2.96 4.57
C ALA A 79 12.98 3.18 5.79
N THR A 80 13.24 4.44 6.11
CA THR A 80 14.08 4.85 7.24
C THR A 80 13.22 5.41 8.35
N ARG A 81 13.50 5.00 9.59
CA ARG A 81 12.76 5.47 10.76
C ARG A 81 12.93 6.99 10.94
N ILE A 82 11.82 7.68 11.24
CA ILE A 82 11.79 9.12 11.46
C ILE A 82 12.13 9.41 12.92
N GLY A 83 13.38 9.80 13.18
CA GLY A 83 13.85 10.12 14.54
C GLY A 83 13.58 8.98 15.53
N SER A 84 12.93 9.31 16.65
CA SER A 84 12.52 8.33 17.68
C SER A 84 11.05 7.91 17.58
N THR A 85 10.35 8.22 16.48
CA THR A 85 8.92 7.91 16.32
C THR A 85 8.70 6.48 15.86
N ASN A 86 7.44 6.09 15.66
CA ASN A 86 7.08 4.80 15.06
C ASN A 86 6.84 4.93 13.55
N ASP A 87 7.32 6.02 12.95
CA ASP A 87 7.06 6.34 11.55
C ASP A 87 8.30 6.08 10.71
N TYR A 88 8.09 5.74 9.43
CA TYR A 88 9.16 5.45 8.49
C TYR A 88 8.91 6.19 7.18
N ALA A 89 9.93 6.85 6.66
CA ALA A 89 9.89 7.54 5.38
C ALA A 89 10.55 6.70 4.29
N PHE A 90 9.95 6.66 3.11
CA PHE A 90 10.52 6.07 1.90
C PHE A 90 10.15 6.91 0.69
N CYS A 91 10.88 6.73 -0.41
CA CYS A 91 10.51 7.32 -1.68
C CYS A 91 10.32 6.22 -2.72
N TYR A 92 9.26 6.37 -3.50
CA TYR A 92 8.89 5.47 -4.58
C TYR A 92 8.96 6.21 -5.90
N PHE A 93 9.54 5.55 -6.90
CA PHE A 93 9.57 6.03 -8.29
C PHE A 93 8.78 5.03 -9.13
N PRO A 94 7.52 5.36 -9.50
CA PRO A 94 6.72 4.48 -10.36
C PRO A 94 7.45 4.22 -11.68
N PRO A 95 7.36 2.99 -12.23
CA PRO A 95 7.86 2.71 -13.57
C PRO A 95 7.31 3.73 -14.58
N ALA A 96 8.16 4.26 -15.46
CA ALA A 96 7.73 5.21 -16.47
C ALA A 96 6.76 4.53 -17.47
N SER A 97 5.77 5.27 -17.97
CA SER A 97 4.98 4.84 -19.12
C SER A 97 5.79 5.01 -20.42
N GLY A 98 5.78 4.01 -21.30
CA GLY A 98 6.47 4.04 -22.60
C GLY A 98 5.95 2.96 -23.54
N GLU A 99 5.97 3.22 -24.85
CA GLU A 99 5.42 2.31 -25.87
C GLU A 99 6.01 0.89 -25.75
N GLY A 100 5.14 -0.12 -25.73
CA GLY A 100 5.49 -1.52 -25.50
C GLY A 100 5.46 -1.97 -24.03
N VAL A 101 5.33 -1.03 -23.09
CA VAL A 101 5.13 -1.31 -21.66
C VAL A 101 3.72 -0.86 -21.28
N ILE A 102 2.92 -1.78 -20.76
CA ILE A 102 1.65 -1.50 -20.08
C ILE A 102 2.02 -0.68 -18.82
N GLY A 103 2.18 0.62 -19.01
CA GLY A 103 3.04 1.46 -18.17
C GLY A 103 2.24 2.26 -17.15
N ALA A 104 2.40 1.91 -15.88
CA ALA A 104 1.86 2.60 -14.71
C ALA A 104 0.37 2.94 -14.79
N CYS A 105 -0.44 1.97 -15.21
CA CYS A 105 -1.88 2.01 -15.06
C CYS A 105 -2.31 1.22 -13.81
N GLY A 106 -3.45 1.57 -13.22
CA GLY A 106 -4.01 0.83 -12.08
C GLY A 106 -3.60 1.37 -10.69
N THR A 107 -3.72 0.50 -9.68
CA THR A 107 -3.42 0.84 -8.29
C THR A 107 -2.46 -0.16 -7.66
N THR A 108 -1.86 0.24 -6.55
CA THR A 108 -0.87 -0.57 -5.82
C THR A 108 -1.34 -0.85 -4.41
N ILE A 109 -0.72 -1.84 -3.77
CA ILE A 109 -0.79 -2.02 -2.32
C ILE A 109 0.59 -1.72 -1.75
N VAL A 110 0.66 -0.89 -0.72
CA VAL A 110 1.89 -0.72 0.06
C VAL A 110 1.87 -1.71 1.21
N ALA A 111 2.95 -2.47 1.35
CA ALA A 111 3.16 -3.39 2.46
C ALA A 111 4.55 -3.17 3.07
N TYR A 112 4.80 -3.71 4.26
CA TYR A 112 6.06 -3.55 4.97
C TYR A 112 6.41 -4.78 5.81
N GLY A 113 7.66 -4.86 6.27
CA GLY A 113 8.14 -5.99 7.08
C GLY A 113 8.21 -7.30 6.28
N GLU A 114 7.76 -8.40 6.88
CA GLU A 114 7.79 -9.76 6.29
C GLU A 114 6.77 -9.98 5.15
N LEU A 115 6.56 -8.98 4.27
CA LEU A 115 5.60 -8.99 3.14
C LEU A 115 4.11 -9.10 3.52
N GLY A 116 3.75 -9.44 4.76
CA GLY A 116 2.36 -9.65 5.19
C GLY A 116 1.63 -8.40 5.67
N HIS A 117 2.35 -7.36 6.09
CA HIS A 117 1.74 -6.20 6.73
C HIS A 117 1.40 -5.16 5.67
N ASN A 118 0.16 -5.13 5.21
CA ASN A 118 -0.28 -4.07 4.32
C ASN A 118 -0.51 -2.78 5.12
N ALA A 119 -0.13 -1.65 4.53
CA ALA A 119 -0.56 -0.36 5.01
C ALA A 119 -2.08 -0.23 4.85
N CYS A 120 -2.70 0.56 5.70
CA CYS A 120 -4.14 0.79 5.73
C CYS A 120 -4.42 2.29 5.85
N ASN A 121 -5.64 2.75 5.56
CA ASN A 121 -6.00 4.14 5.79
C ASN A 121 -7.52 4.32 5.91
N ASP A 122 -8.04 4.30 7.15
CA ASP A 122 -9.48 4.29 7.47
C ASP A 122 -10.25 5.54 7.00
N LEU A 123 -9.74 6.75 7.26
CA LEU A 123 -10.38 7.98 6.78
C LEU A 123 -10.38 8.06 5.26
N ILE A 124 -9.34 7.52 4.63
CA ILE A 124 -9.33 7.44 3.17
C ILE A 124 -10.46 6.48 2.76
N ASP A 125 -10.58 5.30 3.39
CA ASP A 125 -11.51 4.21 3.02
C ASP A 125 -12.98 4.62 2.87
N ASP A 126 -13.57 5.21 3.90
CA ASP A 126 -15.00 5.54 3.91
C ASP A 126 -15.29 7.01 4.30
N GLY A 127 -14.24 7.83 4.46
CA GLY A 127 -14.37 9.22 4.91
C GLY A 127 -14.67 9.36 6.40
N VAL A 128 -14.68 8.25 7.17
CA VAL A 128 -15.01 8.20 8.59
C VAL A 128 -13.84 7.59 9.36
N LEU A 129 -13.52 8.17 10.52
CA LEU A 129 -12.50 7.63 11.41
C LEU A 129 -13.13 6.69 12.43
N ASN A 130 -13.50 5.49 12.01
CA ASN A 130 -14.25 4.49 12.79
C ASN A 130 -13.48 3.17 13.01
N GLY A 131 -12.27 3.05 12.47
CA GLY A 131 -11.44 1.86 12.54
C GLY A 131 -11.88 0.71 11.64
N SER A 132 -12.65 1.00 10.59
CA SER A 132 -13.22 0.01 9.68
C SER A 132 -12.19 -0.70 8.82
N ALA A 133 -11.05 -0.06 8.53
CA ALA A 133 -9.90 -0.61 7.79
C ALA A 133 -10.30 -1.70 6.77
N GLN A 134 -11.25 -1.39 5.88
CA GLN A 134 -11.84 -2.35 4.96
C GLN A 134 -10.94 -2.58 3.74
N ALA A 135 -9.98 -1.67 3.48
CA ALA A 135 -9.05 -1.79 2.36
C ALA A 135 -7.58 -1.50 2.71
N ALA A 136 -6.70 -2.25 2.04
CA ALA A 136 -5.27 -1.94 2.01
C ALA A 136 -5.04 -0.62 1.26
N ALA A 137 -4.15 0.21 1.78
CA ALA A 137 -3.77 1.47 1.17
C ALA A 137 -2.63 1.29 0.17
N GLY A 138 -2.59 2.15 -0.84
CA GLY A 138 -1.43 2.25 -1.72
C GLY A 138 -1.49 3.45 -2.64
N PHE A 139 -0.99 3.30 -3.86
CA PHE A 139 -0.87 4.38 -4.83
C PHE A 139 -1.81 4.19 -6.01
N ARG A 140 -2.32 5.31 -6.52
CA ARG A 140 -2.98 5.43 -7.82
C ARG A 140 -2.17 6.39 -8.68
N PHE A 141 -1.87 5.99 -9.90
CA PHE A 141 -0.99 6.78 -10.74
C PHE A 141 -1.73 7.84 -11.56
N LEU A 142 -1.14 9.02 -11.63
CA LEU A 142 -1.62 10.14 -12.44
C LEU A 142 -0.68 10.41 -13.62
N ASP A 143 -1.25 10.70 -14.79
CA ASP A 143 -0.54 11.22 -15.95
C ASP A 143 -0.07 12.67 -15.72
N ALA A 144 0.68 13.21 -16.68
CA ALA A 144 1.17 14.60 -16.63
C ALA A 144 0.05 15.67 -16.58
N SER A 145 -1.19 15.29 -16.85
CA SER A 145 -2.38 16.16 -16.76
C SER A 145 -3.14 15.95 -15.45
N SER A 146 -2.55 15.27 -14.46
CA SER A 146 -3.17 14.91 -13.18
C SER A 146 -4.41 14.03 -13.30
N ARG A 147 -4.52 13.27 -14.39
CA ARG A 147 -5.63 12.31 -14.59
C ARG A 147 -5.16 10.90 -14.26
N PRO A 148 -6.02 10.07 -13.67
CA PRO A 148 -5.71 8.67 -13.47
C PRO A 148 -5.27 7.97 -14.75
N VAL A 149 -4.21 7.18 -14.65
CA VAL A 149 -3.79 6.30 -15.74
C VAL A 149 -4.64 5.03 -15.68
N ASP A 150 -5.63 4.96 -16.55
CA ASP A 150 -6.49 3.79 -16.67
C ASP A 150 -5.79 2.70 -17.47
N CYS A 151 -5.93 1.45 -17.02
CA CYS A 151 -5.43 0.32 -17.79
C CYS A 151 -6.34 0.13 -18.99
N THR A 152 -5.77 0.24 -20.20
CA THR A 152 -6.46 -0.24 -21.38
C THR A 152 -6.66 -1.74 -21.19
N PRO A 153 -7.91 -2.24 -21.17
CA PRO A 153 -8.11 -3.68 -21.08
C PRO A 153 -7.40 -4.33 -22.27
N LEU A 154 -6.58 -5.34 -21.99
CA LEU A 154 -5.99 -6.18 -23.03
C LEU A 154 -7.11 -6.58 -24.00
N ALA A 155 -6.93 -6.34 -25.29
CA ALA A 155 -7.94 -6.72 -26.27
C ALA A 155 -8.13 -8.24 -26.19
N VAL A 156 -9.30 -8.68 -25.74
CA VAL A 156 -9.66 -10.09 -25.80
C VAL A 156 -9.90 -10.40 -27.28
N GLN A 157 -8.94 -11.03 -27.95
CA GLN A 157 -9.23 -11.65 -29.23
C GLN A 157 -10.17 -12.83 -28.96
N SER A 158 -11.43 -12.67 -29.34
CA SER A 158 -12.36 -13.79 -29.42
C SER A 158 -11.92 -14.69 -30.58
N ALA A 159 -11.46 -15.90 -30.27
CA ALA A 159 -11.35 -16.94 -31.28
C ALA A 159 -12.72 -17.60 -31.46
N SER A 160 -12.97 -18.20 -32.63
CA SER A 160 -14.22 -18.93 -32.93
C SER A 160 -14.51 -20.12 -31.99
N TRP A 161 -13.59 -20.45 -31.08
CA TRP A 161 -13.69 -21.55 -30.12
C TRP A 161 -13.70 -21.08 -28.65
N GLY A 162 -13.73 -19.76 -28.38
CA GLY A 162 -13.83 -19.19 -27.02
C GLY A 162 -12.87 -18.04 -26.74
N ASN A 163 -12.98 -17.45 -25.55
CA ASN A 163 -12.09 -16.39 -25.06
C ASN A 163 -10.69 -16.96 -24.82
N VAL A 164 -9.69 -16.55 -25.60
CA VAL A 164 -8.30 -16.92 -25.36
C VAL A 164 -7.64 -15.79 -24.57
N LYS A 165 -7.26 -16.06 -23.31
CA LYS A 165 -6.29 -15.21 -22.61
C LYS A 165 -4.91 -15.49 -23.21
N THR A 166 -4.52 -14.76 -24.25
CA THR A 166 -3.12 -14.79 -24.72
C THR A 166 -2.41 -13.55 -24.22
N LEU A 167 -1.40 -13.78 -23.38
CA LEU A 167 -0.47 -12.79 -22.86
C LEU A 167 0.49 -12.36 -23.98
N TYR A 168 0.78 -11.06 -24.01
CA TYR A 168 1.81 -10.36 -24.79
C TYR A 168 1.55 -10.14 -26.29
N GLN A 169 1.59 -8.86 -26.70
CA GLN A 169 2.19 -8.48 -27.98
C GLN A 169 3.46 -7.68 -27.68
N GLN A 170 4.53 -8.05 -28.39
CA GLN A 170 5.85 -7.42 -28.40
C GLN A 170 5.80 -6.03 -29.04
#